data_AF-A0A924AVN7-F1
#
_entry.id   AF-A0A924AVN7-F1
#
_cell.length_a   1.000
_cell.length_b   1.000
_cell.length_c   1.000
_cell.angle_alpha   90.00
_cell.angle_beta   90.00
_cell.angle_gamma   90.00
#
_symmetry.space_group_name_H-M   'P 1'
#
loop_
_entity.id
_entity.type
_entity.pdbx_description
1 polymer ?
#
loop_
_entity_poly.entity_id
_entity_poly.type
_entity_poly.pdbx_seq_one_letter_code
_entity_poly.pdbx_strand_id
1 'polypeptide(L)'
;IYKFEGFELFKKLVYKVNEDIVSFLYKADIPKQETIPVRELKQQPVQQPKYKEIKDEAGSSLGGGSRGQQSPAAVQEAPPKLEPIRVQKIAGRNDKVSVQYADGSVKRDVKYKVVEEDLINNRCVLIEE
;
A
#
# COMPACT_ATOMS: atom_id res chain seq x y z
N ILE A 1 -19.46 20.04 33.91
CA ILE A 1 -18.19 19.53 34.47
C ILE A 1 -17.25 19.11 33.35
N TYR A 2 -17.63 18.15 32.49
CA TYR A 2 -16.80 17.66 31.37
C TYR A 2 -16.21 18.72 30.41
N LYS A 3 -16.96 19.80 30.11
CA LYS A 3 -16.49 20.86 29.21
C LYS A 3 -15.34 21.69 29.81
N PHE A 4 -15.38 21.95 31.12
CA PHE A 4 -14.34 22.71 31.81
C PHE A 4 -13.10 21.84 32.06
N GLU A 5 -13.31 20.58 32.45
CA GLU A 5 -12.24 19.61 32.63
C GLU A 5 -11.48 19.34 31.32
N GLY A 6 -12.20 19.13 30.22
CA GLY A 6 -11.57 18.98 28.90
C GLY A 6 -10.75 20.19 28.47
N PHE A 7 -11.20 21.41 28.81
CA PHE A 7 -10.45 22.63 28.55
C PHE A 7 -9.16 22.73 29.39
N GLU A 8 -9.19 22.32 30.66
CA GLU A 8 -7.99 22.25 31.49
C GLU A 8 -7.00 21.19 31.01
N LEU A 9 -7.47 20.01 30.61
CA LEU A 9 -6.60 18.99 30.01
C LEU A 9 -5.97 19.49 28.71
N PHE A 10 -6.73 20.17 27.86
CA PHE A 10 -6.20 20.75 26.63
C PHE A 10 -5.12 21.81 26.91
N LYS A 11 -5.32 22.68 27.91
CA LYS A 11 -4.28 23.64 28.34
C LYS A 11 -2.99 22.93 28.78
N LYS A 12 -3.12 21.88 29.59
CA LYS A 12 -1.96 21.08 30.04
C LYS A 12 -1.25 20.41 28.87
N LEU A 13 -2.01 19.90 27.89
CA LEU A 13 -1.46 19.30 26.68
C LEU A 13 -0.64 20.33 25.88
N VAL A 14 -1.20 21.51 25.61
CA VAL A 14 -0.51 22.57 24.86
C VAL A 14 0.79 22.98 25.57
N TYR A 15 0.75 23.14 26.90
CA TYR A 15 1.94 23.46 27.68
C TYR A 15 3.03 22.40 27.53
N LYS A 16 2.67 21.12 27.66
CA LYS A 16 3.60 20.00 27.53
C LYS A 16 4.22 19.92 26.12
N VAL A 17 3.39 20.05 25.08
CA VAL A 17 3.87 20.03 23.69
C VAL A 17 4.87 21.15 23.44
N ASN A 18 4.63 22.36 23.97
CA ASN A 18 5.57 23.47 23.83
C ASN A 18 6.90 23.19 24.54
N GLU A 19 6.86 22.65 25.76
CA GLU A 19 8.07 22.25 26.49
C GLU A 19 8.86 21.17 25.76
N ASP A 20 8.17 20.15 25.22
CA ASP A 20 8.77 19.06 24.46
C ASP A 20 9.42 19.58 23.16
N ILE A 21 8.79 20.51 22.44
CA ILE A 21 9.36 21.14 21.24
C ILE A 21 10.63 21.90 21.59
N VAL A 22 10.63 22.71 22.64
CA VAL A 22 11.81 23.47 23.06
C VAL A 22 12.94 22.52 23.48
N SER A 23 12.64 21.51 24.32
CA SER A 23 13.61 20.48 24.72
C SER A 23 14.17 19.73 23.50
N PHE A 24 13.33 19.40 22.52
CA PHE A 24 13.76 18.75 21.29
C PHE A 24 14.71 19.66 20.50
N LEU A 25 14.37 20.93 20.27
CA LEU A 25 15.24 21.86 19.54
C LEU A 25 16.59 22.07 20.24
N TYR A 26 16.62 22.08 21.57
CA TYR A 26 17.87 22.20 22.34
C TYR A 26 18.71 20.92 22.32
N LYS A 27 18.07 19.75 22.34
CA LYS A 27 18.76 18.44 22.36
C LYS A 27 19.04 17.88 20.96
N ALA A 28 18.43 18.44 19.93
CA ALA A 28 18.63 18.03 18.56
C ALA A 28 20.02 18.47 18.10
N ASP A 29 20.99 17.57 18.30
CA ASP A 29 22.26 17.67 17.61
C ASP A 29 22.05 17.24 16.16
N ILE A 30 22.24 18.17 15.23
CA ILE A 30 22.23 17.86 13.81
C ILE A 30 23.64 17.37 13.50
N PRO A 31 23.84 16.06 13.20
CA PRO A 31 25.16 15.57 12.81
C PRO A 31 25.58 16.37 11.57
N LYS A 32 26.53 17.28 11.77
CA LYS A 32 27.16 17.98 10.66
C LYS A 32 27.90 16.90 9.90
N GLN A 33 27.40 16.59 8.72
CA GLN A 33 28.04 15.67 7.81
C GLN A 33 29.40 16.29 7.49
N GLU A 34 30.44 15.86 8.20
CA GLU A 34 31.79 16.20 7.80
C GLU A 34 31.90 15.77 6.36
N THR A 35 32.32 16.69 5.50
CA THR A 35 32.60 16.41 4.10
C THR A 35 33.83 15.52 4.07
N ILE A 36 33.70 14.27 4.52
CA ILE A 36 34.67 13.23 4.27
C ILE A 36 34.63 13.09 2.75
N PRO A 37 35.70 13.45 2.02
CA PRO A 37 35.74 13.15 0.61
C PRO A 37 35.63 11.63 0.53
N VAL A 38 34.48 11.14 0.06
CA VAL A 38 34.24 9.72 -0.15
C VAL A 38 35.27 9.30 -1.18
N ARG A 39 36.40 8.77 -0.71
CA ARG A 39 37.45 8.28 -1.57
C ARG A 39 36.86 7.08 -2.28
N GLU A 40 36.50 7.26 -3.54
CA GLU A 40 36.10 6.18 -4.43
C GLU A 40 37.12 5.05 -4.27
N LEU A 41 36.69 3.96 -3.63
CA LEU A 41 37.45 2.72 -3.65
C LEU A 41 37.45 2.29 -5.10
N LYS A 42 38.57 2.53 -5.79
CA LYS A 42 38.81 1.98 -7.12
C LYS A 42 38.60 0.48 -7.02
N GLN A 43 37.49 0.01 -7.58
CA GLN A 43 37.20 -1.43 -7.66
C GLN A 43 38.38 -2.05 -8.40
N GLN A 44 39.13 -2.93 -7.72
CA GLN A 44 40.16 -3.70 -8.39
C GLN A 44 39.46 -4.59 -9.43
N PRO A 45 39.95 -4.63 -10.68
CA PRO A 45 39.36 -5.50 -11.68
C PRO A 45 39.47 -6.94 -11.20
N VAL A 46 38.31 -7.56 -10.95
CA VAL A 46 38.20 -8.97 -10.58
C VAL A 46 38.67 -9.78 -11.78
N GLN A 47 39.83 -10.43 -11.66
CA GLN A 47 40.32 -11.32 -12.71
C GLN A 47 39.40 -12.54 -12.79
N GLN A 48 38.73 -12.70 -13.93
CA GLN A 48 37.86 -13.85 -14.18
C GLN A 48 38.71 -15.12 -14.33
N PRO A 49 38.38 -16.23 -13.65
CA PRO A 49 39.10 -17.48 -13.83
C PRO A 49 38.84 -18.06 -15.22
N LYS A 50 39.93 -18.37 -15.95
CA LYS A 50 39.85 -19.06 -17.25
C LYS A 50 39.60 -20.54 -17.00
N TYR A 51 38.36 -20.99 -17.24
CA TYR A 51 38.04 -22.41 -17.28
C TYR A 51 38.50 -23.02 -18.61
N LYS A 52 39.11 -24.21 -18.54
CA LYS A 52 39.41 -25.05 -19.70
C LYS A 52 38.42 -26.21 -19.67
N GLU A 53 37.47 -26.20 -20.59
CA GLU A 53 36.54 -27.31 -20.79
C GLU A 53 37.23 -28.36 -21.68
N ILE A 54 37.42 -29.57 -21.14
CA ILE A 54 37.83 -30.75 -21.93
C ILE A 54 36.60 -31.63 -22.02
N LYS A 55 36.13 -31.86 -23.24
CA LYS A 55 35.00 -32.74 -23.54
C LYS A 55 35.56 -34.09 -23.97
N ASP A 56 35.53 -35.08 -23.07
CA ASP A 56 35.80 -36.47 -23.43
C ASP A 56 34.58 -37.05 -24.15
N GLU A 57 34.70 -37.26 -25.47
CA GLU A 57 33.71 -38.04 -26.22
C GLU A 57 33.84 -39.52 -25.82
N ALA A 58 33.02 -39.94 -24.87
CA ALA A 58 32.76 -41.35 -24.63
C ALA A 58 31.94 -41.90 -25.82
N GLY A 59 32.62 -42.62 -26.71
CA GLY A 59 32.02 -43.28 -27.87
C GLY A 59 30.86 -44.18 -27.46
N SER A 60 29.65 -43.79 -27.83
CA SER A 60 28.46 -44.65 -27.72
C SER A 60 28.51 -45.70 -28.82
N SER A 61 28.99 -46.88 -28.43
CA SER A 61 28.80 -48.13 -29.15
C SER A 61 27.33 -48.54 -29.03
N LEU A 62 26.74 -48.96 -30.16
CA LEU A 62 25.36 -49.42 -30.36
C LEU A 62 24.27 -48.35 -30.60
N GLY A 63 23.71 -48.38 -31.81
CA GLY A 63 22.25 -48.24 -31.99
C GLY A 63 21.85 -47.21 -33.02
N GLY A 64 21.53 -47.67 -34.23
CA GLY A 64 21.12 -46.84 -35.36
C GLY A 64 19.80 -46.12 -35.16
N GLY A 65 19.60 -45.08 -35.97
CA GLY A 65 18.49 -44.15 -35.83
C GLY A 65 17.11 -44.73 -36.12
N SER A 66 16.11 -44.09 -35.52
CA SER A 66 14.82 -43.85 -36.18
C SER A 66 13.98 -42.83 -35.43
N ARG A 67 13.15 -42.18 -36.23
CA ARG A 67 12.28 -41.06 -35.96
C ARG A 67 11.06 -41.47 -35.13
N GLY A 68 10.52 -40.49 -34.41
CA GLY A 68 9.09 -40.29 -34.24
C GLY A 68 8.55 -40.54 -32.83
N GLN A 69 7.98 -39.52 -32.21
CA GLN A 69 6.59 -39.58 -31.73
C GLN A 69 6.06 -38.18 -31.36
N GLN A 70 4.87 -37.87 -31.89
CA GLN A 70 4.02 -36.71 -31.60
C GLN A 70 3.49 -36.75 -30.16
N SER A 71 3.16 -35.59 -29.58
CA SER A 71 2.26 -35.47 -28.42
C SER A 71 1.58 -34.09 -28.37
N PRO A 72 0.33 -33.99 -27.85
CA PRO A 72 -0.70 -33.07 -28.37
C PRO A 72 -0.97 -31.82 -27.51
N ALA A 73 -1.68 -30.88 -28.13
CA ALA A 73 -2.16 -29.62 -27.57
C ALA A 73 -3.06 -29.79 -26.32
N ALA A 74 -2.73 -29.05 -25.27
CA ALA A 74 -3.60 -28.85 -24.10
C ALA A 74 -4.21 -27.43 -24.19
N VAL A 75 -5.54 -27.39 -24.36
CA VAL A 75 -6.36 -26.18 -24.27
C VAL A 75 -6.35 -25.70 -22.82
N GLN A 76 -5.74 -24.54 -22.56
CA GLN A 76 -5.80 -23.89 -21.26
C GLN A 76 -7.00 -22.94 -21.25
N GLU A 77 -8.04 -23.30 -20.50
CA GLU A 77 -9.11 -22.38 -20.12
C GLU A 77 -8.50 -21.23 -19.30
N ALA A 78 -8.62 -20.01 -19.82
CA ALA A 78 -8.19 -18.82 -19.13
C ALA A 78 -9.12 -18.55 -17.93
N PRO A 79 -8.59 -18.24 -16.73
CA PRO A 79 -9.41 -17.96 -15.56
C PRO A 79 -10.24 -16.67 -15.74
N PRO A 80 -11.43 -16.59 -15.12
CA PRO A 80 -12.32 -15.43 -15.24
C PRO A 80 -11.65 -14.17 -14.68
N LYS A 81 -11.72 -13.07 -15.44
CA LYS A 81 -11.17 -11.77 -15.08
C LYS A 81 -11.90 -11.24 -13.84
N LEU A 82 -11.18 -11.04 -12.74
CA LEU A 82 -11.73 -10.42 -11.54
C LEU A 82 -12.01 -8.94 -11.81
N GLU A 83 -13.25 -8.51 -11.62
CA GLU A 83 -13.60 -7.09 -11.66
C GLU A 83 -13.02 -6.35 -10.44
N PRO A 84 -12.53 -5.11 -10.61
CA PRO A 84 -11.96 -4.34 -9.53
C PRO A 84 -13.04 -3.92 -8.51
N ILE A 85 -12.72 -4.07 -7.22
CA ILE A 85 -13.54 -3.59 -6.10
C ILE A 85 -13.73 -2.07 -6.25
N ARG A 86 -14.99 -1.64 -6.43
CA ARG A 86 -15.38 -0.23 -6.38
C ARG A 86 -15.56 0.17 -4.92
N VAL A 87 -14.60 0.93 -4.39
CA VAL A 87 -14.75 1.56 -3.06
C VAL A 87 -15.69 2.73 -3.22
N GLN A 88 -16.93 2.61 -2.74
CA GLN A 88 -17.79 3.77 -2.57
C GLN A 88 -17.12 4.71 -1.57
N LYS A 89 -16.92 5.97 -1.97
CA LYS A 89 -16.31 6.99 -1.12
C LYS A 89 -17.24 7.23 0.08
N ILE A 90 -16.87 6.71 1.24
CA ILE A 90 -17.59 6.96 2.47
C ILE A 90 -17.33 8.43 2.82
N ALA A 91 -18.39 9.24 2.79
CA ALA A 91 -18.32 10.65 3.13
C ALA A 91 -17.78 10.84 4.56
N GLY A 92 -17.06 11.93 4.82
CA GLY A 92 -16.55 12.25 6.14
C GLY A 92 -17.67 12.43 7.16
N ARG A 93 -17.41 12.12 8.44
CA ARG A 93 -18.43 12.06 9.51
C ARG A 93 -19.32 13.31 9.63
N ASN A 94 -18.80 14.49 9.28
CA ASN A 94 -19.52 15.76 9.34
C ASN A 94 -19.91 16.32 7.97
N ASP A 95 -19.60 15.62 6.88
CA ASP A 95 -19.91 16.06 5.53
C ASP A 95 -21.42 16.04 5.31
N LYS A 96 -21.88 16.97 4.48
CA LYS A 96 -23.28 17.06 4.07
C LYS A 96 -23.50 16.08 2.94
N VAL A 97 -24.44 15.18 3.13
CA VAL A 97 -24.83 14.15 2.16
C VAL A 97 -26.31 14.25 1.86
N SER A 98 -26.67 13.90 0.63
CA SER A 98 -28.04 13.70 0.22
C SER A 98 -28.35 12.21 0.26
N VAL A 99 -29.42 11.82 0.93
CA VAL A 99 -29.85 10.42 1.07
C VAL A 99 -31.26 10.25 0.54
N GLN A 100 -31.49 9.14 -0.17
CA GLN A 100 -32.83 8.68 -0.55
C GLN A 100 -33.17 7.45 0.27
N TYR A 101 -34.32 7.50 0.94
CA TYR A 101 -34.87 6.40 1.70
C TYR A 101 -35.64 5.43 0.81
N ALA A 102 -35.82 4.20 1.28
CA ALA A 102 -36.57 3.16 0.55
C ALA A 102 -38.05 3.54 0.29
N ASP A 103 -38.59 4.51 1.03
CA ASP A 103 -39.93 5.07 0.83
C ASP A 103 -40.00 6.11 -0.32
N GLY A 104 -38.87 6.41 -0.96
CA GLY A 104 -38.74 7.41 -2.02
C GLY A 104 -38.52 8.84 -1.51
N SER A 105 -38.51 9.06 -0.19
CA SER A 105 -38.22 10.39 0.37
C SER A 105 -36.74 10.74 0.20
N VAL A 106 -36.47 11.97 -0.25
CA VAL A 106 -35.11 12.48 -0.45
C VAL A 106 -34.82 13.55 0.60
N LYS A 107 -33.86 13.27 1.48
CA LYS A 107 -33.35 14.26 2.44
C LYS A 107 -32.01 14.78 1.95
N ARG A 108 -31.97 16.07 1.63
CA ARG A 108 -30.77 16.78 1.18
C ARG A 108 -30.04 17.43 2.37
N ASP A 109 -28.75 17.69 2.20
CA ASP A 109 -27.96 18.52 3.12
C ASP A 109 -27.83 18.02 4.57
N VAL A 110 -28.04 16.71 4.80
CA VAL A 110 -27.98 16.09 6.12
C VAL A 110 -26.54 15.69 6.44
N LYS A 111 -26.10 15.87 7.70
CA LYS A 111 -24.76 15.41 8.10
C LYS A 111 -24.68 13.89 8.07
N TYR A 112 -23.60 13.34 7.53
CA TYR A 112 -23.37 11.90 7.44
C TYR A 112 -23.59 11.15 8.77
N LYS A 113 -23.08 11.68 9.90
CA LYS A 113 -23.28 11.08 11.24
C LYS A 113 -24.75 10.85 11.67
N VAL A 114 -25.70 11.57 11.09
CA VAL A 114 -27.14 11.46 11.43
C VAL A 114 -27.79 10.31 10.69
N VAL A 115 -27.27 10.01 9.49
CA VAL A 115 -27.80 8.99 8.58
C VAL A 115 -26.95 7.73 8.55
N GLU A 116 -25.77 7.73 9.18
CA GLU A 116 -24.82 6.61 9.24
C GLU A 116 -25.49 5.29 9.65
N GLU A 117 -26.33 5.30 10.69
CA GLU A 117 -27.07 4.11 11.12
C GLU A 117 -28.11 3.67 10.09
N ASP A 118 -28.75 4.61 9.38
CA ASP A 118 -29.71 4.31 8.32
C ASP A 118 -29.04 3.70 7.09
N LEU A 119 -27.83 4.16 6.75
CA LEU A 119 -27.01 3.61 5.68
C LEU A 119 -26.52 2.19 6.01
N ILE A 120 -26.01 1.97 7.22
CA ILE A 120 -25.53 0.65 7.67
C ILE A 120 -26.67 -0.37 7.67
N ASN A 121 -27.87 0.06 8.06
CA ASN A 121 -29.07 -0.77 8.05
C ASN A 121 -29.74 -0.89 6.67
N ASN A 122 -29.10 -0.39 5.60
CA ASN A 122 -29.61 -0.41 4.21
C ASN A 122 -30.99 0.25 4.04
N ARG A 123 -31.36 1.20 4.92
CA ARG A 123 -32.65 1.91 4.84
C ARG A 123 -32.61 3.10 3.89
N CYS A 124 -31.42 3.62 3.60
CA CYS A 124 -31.22 4.71 2.67
C CYS A 124 -29.92 4.57 1.87
N VAL A 125 -29.92 5.14 0.67
CA VAL A 125 -28.81 5.15 -0.26
C VAL A 125 -28.29 6.58 -0.41
N LEU A 126 -26.95 6.73 -0.47
CA LEU A 126 -26.31 8.00 -0.77
C LEU A 126 -26.56 8.37 -2.23
N ILE A 127 -27.07 9.58 -2.44
CA ILE A 127 -27.15 10.18 -3.77
C ILE A 127 -26.10 11.29 -3.81
N GLU A 128 -25.13 11.13 -4.70
CA GLU A 128 -24.33 12.23 -5.18
C GLU A 128 -25.18 12.97 -6.23
N GLU A 129 -25.44 14.25 -6.00
CA GLU A 129 -26.04 15.13 -7.02
C GLU A 129 -24.97 15.52 -8.06
#